data_AF-A0A398DGJ4-F1
#
_entry.id   AF-A0A398DGJ4-F1
#
_cell.length_a   1.000
_cell.length_b   1.000
_cell.length_c   1.000
_cell.angle_alpha   90.00
_cell.angle_beta   90.00
_cell.angle_gamma   90.00
#
_symmetry.space_group_name_H-M   'P 1'
#
loop_
_entity.id
_entity.type
_entity.pdbx_description
1 polymer ?
#
loop_
_entity_poly.entity_id
_entity_poly.type
_entity_poly.pdbx_seq_one_letter_code
_entity_poly.pdbx_strand_id
1 'polypeptide(L)'
;MIRNQWYVILESREVKPGRLLGVRRMGRDLVLWRERKGTVSCMSDHCIHRGVALSVGKVKGDCVECPFHGLQYDGRGRVTVIPANGKDAAVPATFQGEAFVVREAHGYIYLWWGEPREEYPELPFIPGLDDTRLTYGTWRDPWNAYYTRAIENQLDVVHLPFVHYNTIGAGNKTVVNGPVARLDGNILRIWVDNEKDHGQIPRRPDEMQVPERDAQLTFVFPNLWQNNLGPNARITAAFVCVDE
;
A
#
# COMPACT_ATOMS: atom_id res chain seq x y z
N MET A 1 4.70 3.94 -11.74
CA MET A 1 4.56 4.46 -10.35
C MET A 1 4.97 5.94 -10.27
N ILE A 2 4.33 6.72 -9.41
CA ILE A 2 4.54 8.18 -9.23
C ILE A 2 5.65 8.39 -8.19
N ARG A 3 6.70 9.14 -8.55
CA ARG A 3 7.80 9.47 -7.61
C ARG A 3 7.36 10.48 -6.55
N ASN A 4 8.09 10.51 -5.44
CA ASN A 4 7.88 11.41 -4.29
C ASN A 4 6.49 11.26 -3.66
N GLN A 5 6.07 10.02 -3.45
CA GLN A 5 4.79 9.66 -2.83
C GLN A 5 4.97 8.53 -1.81
N TRP A 6 4.07 8.50 -0.82
CA TRP A 6 3.93 7.37 0.09
C TRP A 6 3.07 6.28 -0.56
N TYR A 7 3.57 5.06 -0.58
CA TYR A 7 2.84 3.88 -1.05
C TYR A 7 2.59 2.93 0.09
N VAL A 8 1.35 2.47 0.27
CA VAL A 8 1.12 1.28 1.10
C VAL A 8 1.77 0.09 0.40
N ILE A 9 2.64 -0.63 1.12
CA ILE A 9 3.34 -1.81 0.59
C ILE A 9 2.97 -3.12 1.30
N LEU A 10 2.51 -3.03 2.55
CA LEU A 10 2.17 -4.19 3.40
C LEU A 10 1.13 -3.79 4.46
N GLU A 11 0.41 -4.78 4.96
CA GLU A 11 -0.24 -4.67 6.27
C GLU A 11 0.83 -4.75 7.37
N SER A 12 0.66 -3.92 8.40
CA SER A 12 1.54 -3.85 9.59
C SER A 12 1.80 -5.22 10.23
N ARG A 13 0.74 -6.04 10.35
CA ARG A 13 0.78 -7.36 11.00
C ARG A 13 1.65 -8.39 10.28
N GLU A 14 2.03 -8.13 9.04
CA GLU A 14 2.91 -9.02 8.29
C GLU A 14 4.34 -9.01 8.83
N VAL A 15 4.79 -7.85 9.33
CA VAL A 15 6.11 -7.70 9.96
C VAL A 15 6.01 -8.07 11.44
N LYS A 16 6.16 -9.37 11.70
CA LYS A 16 6.09 -9.94 13.05
C LYS A 16 7.33 -9.58 13.89
N PRO A 17 7.17 -9.27 15.19
CA PRO A 17 8.31 -9.05 16.09
C PRO A 17 9.30 -10.23 16.06
N GLY A 18 10.60 -9.93 16.00
CA GLY A 18 11.67 -10.95 16.03
C GLY A 18 11.76 -11.84 14.79
N ARG A 19 11.13 -11.44 13.67
CA ARG A 19 11.20 -12.12 12.38
C ARG A 19 11.63 -11.14 11.29
N LEU A 20 12.34 -11.67 10.31
CA LEU A 20 12.58 -10.97 9.04
C LEU A 20 11.45 -11.33 8.08
N LEU A 21 11.06 -10.37 7.26
CA LEU A 21 10.12 -10.55 6.16
C LEU A 21 10.80 -10.12 4.86
N GLY A 22 11.10 -11.08 3.98
CA GLY A 22 11.52 -10.82 2.61
C GLY A 22 10.30 -10.69 1.70
N VAL A 23 10.21 -9.60 0.94
CA VAL A 23 9.12 -9.37 -0.03
C VAL A 23 9.62 -8.63 -1.27
N ARG A 24 8.99 -8.88 -2.42
CA ARG A 24 9.20 -8.08 -3.62
C ARG A 24 8.13 -6.98 -3.74
N ARG A 25 8.53 -5.72 -3.80
CA ARG A 25 7.65 -4.55 -3.94
C ARG A 25 8.28 -3.52 -4.83
N MET A 26 7.48 -2.86 -5.66
CA MET A 26 7.95 -1.76 -6.52
C MET A 26 9.15 -2.18 -7.41
N GLY A 27 9.20 -3.45 -7.84
CA GLY A 27 10.33 -4.00 -8.61
C GLY A 27 11.59 -4.28 -7.79
N ARG A 28 11.53 -4.23 -6.45
CA ARG A 28 12.68 -4.40 -5.55
C ARG A 28 12.46 -5.52 -4.56
N ASP A 29 13.52 -6.28 -4.28
CA ASP A 29 13.52 -7.24 -3.18
C ASP A 29 13.90 -6.50 -1.90
N LEU A 30 13.00 -6.56 -0.93
CA LEU A 30 13.06 -5.83 0.32
C LEU A 30 13.08 -6.78 1.50
N VAL A 31 13.87 -6.44 2.52
CA VAL A 31 13.81 -7.06 3.84
C VAL A 31 13.23 -6.06 4.83
N LEU A 32 12.20 -6.49 5.56
CA LEU A 32 11.59 -5.71 6.63
C LEU A 32 11.72 -6.45 7.96
N TRP A 33 11.91 -5.70 9.03
CA TRP A 33 11.89 -6.23 10.39
C TRP A 33 11.40 -5.17 11.37
N ARG A 34 11.04 -5.63 12.56
CA ARG A 34 10.62 -4.77 13.66
C ARG A 34 11.74 -4.66 14.68
N GLU A 35 12.17 -3.44 14.96
CA GLU A 35 13.10 -3.12 16.04
C GLU A 35 12.42 -3.29 17.41
N ARG A 36 13.19 -3.30 18.49
CA ARG A 36 12.67 -3.55 19.85
C ARG A 36 11.64 -2.51 20.29
N LYS A 37 11.76 -1.26 19.82
CA LYS A 37 10.80 -0.18 20.12
C LYS A 37 9.52 -0.25 19.27
N GLY A 38 9.39 -1.24 18.40
CA GLY A 38 8.23 -1.41 17.52
C GLY A 38 8.39 -0.74 16.15
N THR A 39 9.39 0.12 15.96
CA THR A 39 9.69 0.73 14.65
C THR A 39 9.95 -0.33 13.59
N VAL A 40 9.32 -0.19 12.43
CA VAL A 40 9.60 -1.02 11.26
C VAL A 40 10.75 -0.42 10.47
N SER A 41 11.72 -1.25 10.12
CA SER A 41 12.85 -0.90 9.28
C SER A 41 12.79 -1.68 7.97
N CYS A 42 13.28 -1.08 6.89
CA CYS A 42 13.20 -1.62 5.53
C CYS A 42 14.50 -1.37 4.78
N MET A 43 15.02 -2.39 4.12
CA MET A 43 16.23 -2.34 3.30
C MET A 43 16.08 -3.15 2.02
N SER A 44 16.99 -2.94 1.07
CA SER A 44 17.23 -3.88 -0.01
C SER A 44 17.60 -5.23 0.59
N ASP A 45 17.00 -6.31 0.09
CA ASP A 45 17.26 -7.68 0.55
C ASP A 45 18.58 -8.24 -0.01
N HIS A 46 19.62 -7.42 -0.05
CA HIS A 46 20.92 -7.76 -0.62
C HIS A 46 22.05 -7.34 0.31
N CYS A 47 22.79 -8.32 0.81
CA CYS A 47 24.00 -8.06 1.60
C CYS A 47 25.08 -7.38 0.73
N ILE A 48 25.61 -6.24 1.17
CA ILE A 48 26.64 -5.49 0.41
C ILE A 48 27.97 -6.24 0.23
N HIS A 49 28.19 -7.32 0.98
CA HIS A 49 29.40 -8.12 0.86
C HIS A 49 29.36 -9.05 -0.38
N ARG A 50 28.34 -9.92 -0.48
CA ARG A 50 28.25 -10.97 -1.52
C ARG A 50 26.84 -11.15 -2.11
N GLY A 51 25.95 -10.20 -1.90
CA GLY A 51 24.62 -10.18 -2.51
C GLY A 51 23.64 -11.23 -1.98
N VAL A 52 23.96 -11.96 -0.91
CA VAL A 52 23.02 -12.93 -0.31
C VAL A 52 21.80 -12.22 0.27
N ALA A 53 20.65 -12.89 0.20
CA ALA A 53 19.40 -12.42 0.79
C ALA A 53 19.55 -12.25 2.31
N LEU A 54 19.28 -11.04 2.80
CA LEU A 54 19.31 -10.71 4.23
C LEU A 54 18.11 -11.31 4.96
N SER A 55 16.97 -11.46 4.29
CA SER A 55 15.72 -12.03 4.80
C SER A 55 15.83 -13.49 5.25
N VAL A 56 16.83 -14.23 4.73
CA VAL A 56 17.18 -15.60 5.16
C VAL A 56 18.02 -15.60 6.45
N GLY A 57 18.45 -14.43 6.91
CA GLY A 57 19.17 -14.22 8.16
C GLY A 57 18.27 -14.24 9.39
N LYS A 58 18.62 -13.41 10.36
CA LYS A 58 17.82 -13.25 11.60
C LYS A 58 17.88 -11.84 12.13
N VAL A 59 16.88 -11.48 12.95
CA VAL A 59 16.93 -10.25 13.75
C VAL A 59 17.95 -10.44 14.88
N LYS A 60 18.83 -9.46 15.06
CA LYS A 60 19.82 -9.41 16.14
C LYS A 60 19.77 -8.04 16.81
N GLY A 61 19.11 -7.96 17.98
CA GLY A 61 18.82 -6.68 18.61
C GLY A 61 17.87 -5.85 17.73
N ASP A 62 18.29 -4.65 17.34
CA ASP A 62 17.56 -3.79 16.40
C ASP A 62 18.06 -3.94 14.95
N CYS A 63 19.00 -4.85 14.69
CA CYS A 63 19.64 -5.05 13.40
C CYS A 63 19.13 -6.31 12.68
N VAL A 64 19.33 -6.36 11.37
CA VAL A 64 19.32 -7.61 10.59
C VAL A 64 20.74 -8.18 10.53
N GLU A 65 20.92 -9.46 10.87
CA GLU A 65 22.19 -10.18 10.75
C GLU A 65 22.17 -11.07 9.51
N CYS A 66 23.11 -10.81 8.59
CA CYS A 66 23.29 -11.57 7.37
C CYS A 66 23.63 -13.04 7.66
N PRO A 67 22.98 -14.02 6.97
CA PRO A 67 23.17 -15.44 7.26
C PRO A 67 24.55 -15.96 6.85
N PHE A 68 25.29 -15.24 6.00
CA PHE A 68 26.54 -15.76 5.44
C PHE A 68 27.76 -15.45 6.31
N HIS A 69 28.03 -14.16 6.55
CA HIS A 69 29.22 -13.74 7.30
C HIS A 69 28.87 -12.92 8.55
N GLY A 70 27.58 -12.85 8.92
CA GLY A 70 27.12 -12.22 10.15
C GLY A 70 27.22 -10.70 10.17
N LEU A 71 27.34 -10.03 9.01
CA LEU A 71 27.24 -8.56 8.95
C LEU A 71 25.89 -8.13 9.53
N GLN A 72 25.92 -7.20 10.48
CA GLN A 72 24.72 -6.66 11.12
C GLN A 72 24.43 -5.27 10.57
N TYR A 73 23.20 -5.03 10.12
CA TYR A 73 22.77 -3.75 9.55
C TYR A 73 21.70 -3.12 10.44
N ASP A 74 21.85 -1.84 10.77
CA ASP A 74 20.79 -1.07 11.43
C ASP A 74 19.68 -0.65 10.45
N GLY A 75 18.59 -0.06 10.98
CA GLY A 75 17.45 0.38 10.17
C GLY A 75 17.76 1.49 9.15
N ARG A 76 18.96 2.09 9.23
CA ARG A 76 19.45 3.07 8.24
C ARG A 76 20.36 2.43 7.20
N GLY A 77 20.55 1.11 7.25
CA GLY A 77 21.39 0.36 6.32
C GLY A 77 22.88 0.36 6.65
N ARG A 78 23.30 1.02 7.73
CA ARG A 78 24.71 1.03 8.12
C ARG A 78 25.08 -0.31 8.74
N VAL A 79 26.20 -0.89 8.31
CA VAL A 79 26.76 -2.06 8.98
C VAL A 79 27.32 -1.63 10.33
N THR A 80 26.80 -2.21 11.40
CA THR A 80 27.20 -1.91 12.78
C THR A 80 28.23 -2.88 13.31
N VAL A 81 28.26 -4.11 12.77
CA VAL A 81 29.20 -5.16 13.20
C VAL A 81 29.65 -5.98 11.99
N ILE A 82 30.97 -6.18 11.88
CA ILE A 82 31.60 -7.17 10.98
C ILE A 82 32.31 -8.19 11.88
N PRO A 83 31.68 -9.35 12.20
CA PRO A 83 32.22 -10.27 13.21
C PRO A 83 33.66 -10.73 12.93
N ALA A 84 34.02 -10.92 11.66
CA ALA A 84 35.35 -11.34 11.24
C ALA A 84 36.45 -10.31 11.55
N ASN A 85 36.10 -9.03 11.73
CA ASN A 85 37.05 -7.96 12.08
C ASN A 85 37.17 -7.75 13.59
N GLY A 86 36.41 -8.50 14.41
CA GLY A 86 36.23 -8.26 15.84
C GLY A 86 34.96 -7.45 16.12
N LYS A 87 34.21 -7.84 17.15
CA LYS A 87 32.87 -7.27 17.44
C LYS A 87 32.90 -5.80 17.85
N ASP A 88 34.02 -5.35 18.42
CA ASP A 88 34.23 -3.98 18.88
C ASP A 88 35.07 -3.15 17.90
N ALA A 89 35.45 -3.73 16.75
CA ALA A 89 36.22 -3.02 15.74
C ALA A 89 35.35 -1.96 15.05
N ALA A 90 35.96 -0.81 14.73
CA ALA A 90 35.29 0.24 13.97
C ALA A 90 34.91 -0.28 12.57
N VAL A 91 33.64 -0.08 12.20
CA VAL A 91 33.16 -0.39 10.85
C VAL A 91 33.29 0.86 9.97
N PRO A 92 33.96 0.78 8.81
CA PRO A 92 34.06 1.93 7.90
C PRO A 92 32.69 2.41 7.41
N ALA A 93 32.50 3.72 7.29
CA ALA A 93 31.24 4.32 6.84
C ALA A 93 30.81 3.90 5.43
N THR A 94 31.73 3.37 4.62
CA THR A 94 31.45 2.82 3.29
C THR A 94 30.66 1.52 3.33
N PHE A 95 30.58 0.83 4.47
CA PHE A 95 29.74 -0.35 4.65
C PHE A 95 28.28 0.07 4.91
N GLN A 96 27.63 0.50 3.84
CA GLN A 96 26.30 1.09 3.85
C GLN A 96 25.43 0.37 2.81
N GLY A 97 24.37 -0.30 3.26
CA GLY A 97 23.32 -0.86 2.43
C GLY A 97 22.26 0.17 2.05
N GLU A 98 21.46 -0.17 1.02
CA GLU A 98 20.32 0.64 0.59
C GLU A 98 19.14 0.44 1.57
N ALA A 99 18.82 1.48 2.33
CA ALA A 99 17.67 1.52 3.24
C ALA A 99 16.52 2.35 2.63
N PHE A 100 15.29 1.96 2.94
CA PHE A 100 14.09 2.65 2.49
C PHE A 100 13.37 3.30 3.66
N VAL A 101 12.90 4.52 3.44
CA VAL A 101 12.11 5.22 4.45
C VAL A 101 10.72 4.62 4.49
N VAL A 102 10.36 4.09 5.65
CA VAL A 102 9.03 3.54 5.91
C VAL A 102 8.38 4.20 7.12
N ARG A 103 7.05 4.24 7.12
CA ARG A 103 6.22 4.65 8.27
C ARG A 103 5.09 3.65 8.46
N GLU A 104 4.72 3.41 9.71
CA GLU A 104 3.63 2.51 10.06
C GLU A 104 2.48 3.33 10.66
N ALA A 105 1.28 3.21 10.08
CA ALA A 105 0.08 3.89 10.56
C ALA A 105 -1.17 3.16 10.07
N HIS A 106 -2.26 3.24 10.85
CA HIS A 106 -3.58 2.71 10.46
C HIS A 106 -3.57 1.25 9.97
N GLY A 107 -2.72 0.40 10.56
CA GLY A 107 -2.60 -1.01 10.18
C GLY A 107 -1.81 -1.28 8.89
N TYR A 108 -1.20 -0.25 8.28
CA TYR A 108 -0.39 -0.36 7.08
C TYR A 108 1.06 0.09 7.30
N ILE A 109 1.95 -0.42 6.45
CA ILE A 109 3.32 0.07 6.28
C ILE A 109 3.39 0.80 4.95
N TYR A 110 3.80 2.07 5.03
CA TYR A 110 4.01 2.97 3.91
C TYR A 110 5.49 3.04 3.60
N LEU A 111 5.85 2.94 2.32
CA LEU A 111 7.20 3.18 1.82
C LEU A 111 7.22 4.49 1.02
N TRP A 112 8.24 5.32 1.27
CA TRP A 112 8.46 6.53 0.48
C TRP A 112 9.12 6.17 -0.85
N TRP A 113 8.40 6.39 -1.95
CA TRP A 113 8.91 6.14 -3.30
C TRP A 113 9.48 7.41 -3.92
N GLY A 114 10.59 7.89 -3.40
CA GLY A 114 11.22 9.10 -3.88
C GLY A 114 12.61 9.30 -3.28
N GLU A 115 13.16 10.48 -3.50
CA GLU A 115 14.46 10.83 -2.93
C GLU A 115 14.35 11.14 -1.43
N PRO A 116 15.40 10.87 -0.64
CA PRO A 116 15.47 11.31 0.74
C PRO A 116 15.29 12.83 0.87
N ARG A 117 14.64 13.25 1.95
CA ARG A 117 14.37 14.66 2.22
C ARG A 117 14.33 14.94 3.72
N GLU A 118 14.49 16.22 4.07
CA GLU A 118 14.47 16.68 5.47
C GLU A 118 13.07 16.51 6.08
N GLU A 119 12.04 16.95 5.34
CA GLU A 119 10.64 16.85 5.75
C GLU A 119 9.84 16.05 4.72
N TYR A 120 9.14 15.03 5.19
CA TYR A 120 8.25 14.19 4.38
C TYR A 120 6.82 14.66 4.52
N PRO A 121 6.01 14.60 3.45
CA PRO A 121 4.58 14.91 3.56
C PRO A 121 3.88 13.97 4.53
N GLU A 122 2.72 14.39 5.00
CA GLU A 122 1.81 13.55 5.78
C GLU A 122 1.46 12.25 5.04
N LEU A 123 1.17 11.21 5.83
CA LEU A 123 0.73 9.95 5.25
C LEU A 123 -0.66 10.12 4.61
N PRO A 124 -0.89 9.57 3.41
CA PRO A 124 -2.22 9.56 2.83
C PRO A 124 -3.14 8.74 3.75
N PHE A 125 -4.29 9.30 4.10
CA PHE A 125 -5.27 8.67 4.97
C PHE A 125 -6.62 8.59 4.29
N ILE A 126 -7.25 7.41 4.35
CA ILE A 126 -8.63 7.24 3.91
C ILE A 126 -9.56 7.63 5.07
N PRO A 127 -10.46 8.61 4.88
CA PRO A 127 -11.40 9.02 5.91
C PRO A 127 -12.19 7.85 6.53
N GLY A 128 -12.22 7.82 7.87
CA GLY A 128 -12.99 6.84 8.64
C GLY A 128 -12.42 5.43 8.68
N LEU A 129 -11.21 5.19 8.15
CA LEU A 129 -10.52 3.91 8.33
C LEU A 129 -10.13 3.65 9.80
N ASP A 130 -10.05 4.70 10.61
CA ASP A 130 -9.75 4.69 12.05
C ASP A 130 -11.00 4.62 12.94
N ASP A 131 -12.19 4.42 12.35
CA ASP A 131 -13.45 4.35 13.08
C ASP A 131 -13.52 3.12 13.99
N THR A 132 -13.31 3.35 15.29
CA THR A 132 -13.25 2.31 16.33
C THR A 132 -14.58 1.60 16.58
N ARG A 133 -15.68 2.07 15.99
CA ARG A 133 -17.00 1.42 16.07
C ARG A 133 -17.13 0.24 15.12
N LEU A 134 -16.24 0.11 14.15
CA LEU A 134 -16.23 -0.98 13.18
C LEU A 134 -15.18 -2.03 13.54
N THR A 135 -15.50 -3.28 13.20
CA THR A 135 -14.52 -4.37 13.15
C THR A 135 -14.19 -4.68 11.69
N TYR A 136 -13.00 -5.23 11.45
CA TYR A 136 -12.55 -5.55 10.10
C TYR A 136 -11.84 -6.89 10.04
N GLY A 137 -11.89 -7.50 8.86
CA GLY A 137 -11.02 -8.58 8.43
C GLY A 137 -10.25 -8.13 7.18
N THR A 138 -9.12 -8.76 6.92
CA THR A 138 -8.32 -8.47 5.73
C THR A 138 -7.95 -9.75 5.01
N TRP A 139 -7.93 -9.67 3.68
CA TRP A 139 -7.40 -10.70 2.79
C TRP A 139 -6.36 -10.09 1.87
N ARG A 140 -5.70 -10.93 1.07
CA ARG A 140 -4.80 -10.49 0.02
C ARG A 140 -5.04 -11.35 -1.21
N ASP A 141 -5.05 -10.71 -2.37
CA ASP A 141 -5.30 -11.37 -3.65
C ASP A 141 -4.27 -10.89 -4.68
N PRO A 142 -3.28 -11.73 -5.06
CA PRO A 142 -2.29 -11.37 -6.07
C PRO A 142 -2.91 -11.36 -7.47
N TRP A 143 -2.80 -10.25 -8.17
CA TRP A 143 -3.29 -10.11 -9.54
C TRP A 143 -2.11 -10.06 -10.52
N ASN A 144 -2.18 -10.87 -11.58
CA ASN A 144 -1.22 -10.78 -12.70
C ASN A 144 -1.64 -9.66 -13.67
N ALA A 145 -1.64 -8.43 -13.16
CA ALA A 145 -2.02 -7.23 -13.90
C ALA A 145 -1.26 -6.01 -13.34
N TYR A 146 -0.98 -5.04 -14.22
CA TYR A 146 -0.38 -3.79 -13.77
C TYR A 146 -1.32 -3.09 -12.78
N TYR A 147 -0.79 -2.59 -11.65
CA TYR A 147 -1.61 -2.12 -10.52
C TYR A 147 -2.62 -1.02 -10.91
N THR A 148 -2.29 -0.18 -11.90
CA THR A 148 -3.23 0.86 -12.37
C THR A 148 -4.43 0.28 -13.08
N ARG A 149 -4.34 -0.92 -13.69
CA ARG A 149 -5.51 -1.61 -14.27
C ARG A 149 -6.48 -2.07 -13.19
N ALA A 150 -5.96 -2.51 -12.05
CA ALA A 150 -6.80 -2.82 -10.90
C ALA A 150 -7.46 -1.55 -10.33
N ILE A 151 -6.73 -0.43 -10.26
CA ILE A 151 -7.28 0.87 -9.86
C ILE A 151 -8.38 1.34 -10.82
N GLU A 152 -8.10 1.34 -12.12
CA GLU A 152 -9.05 1.73 -13.17
C GLU A 152 -10.33 0.88 -13.09
N ASN A 153 -10.19 -0.44 -12.95
CA ASN A 153 -11.34 -1.34 -12.80
C ASN A 153 -12.19 -1.00 -11.58
N GLN A 154 -11.57 -0.71 -10.43
CA GLN A 154 -12.29 -0.40 -9.19
C GLN A 154 -12.88 1.03 -9.15
N LEU A 155 -12.49 1.90 -10.09
CA LEU A 155 -13.05 3.24 -10.27
C LEU A 155 -14.07 3.32 -11.41
N ASP A 156 -14.05 2.36 -12.33
CA ASP A 156 -15.09 2.20 -13.34
C ASP A 156 -16.31 1.51 -12.74
N VAL A 157 -17.49 2.10 -12.91
CA VAL A 157 -18.76 1.55 -12.40
C VAL A 157 -19.63 1.03 -13.53
N VAL A 158 -19.24 1.30 -14.77
CA VAL A 158 -19.94 0.87 -15.98
C VAL A 158 -19.78 -0.63 -16.18
N HIS A 159 -18.71 -1.25 -15.67
CA HIS A 159 -18.56 -2.70 -15.73
C HIS A 159 -19.57 -3.49 -14.87
N LEU A 160 -20.23 -2.85 -13.90
CA LEU A 160 -21.08 -3.56 -12.92
C LEU A 160 -22.16 -4.42 -13.59
N PRO A 161 -23.00 -3.92 -14.51
CA PRO A 161 -24.09 -4.72 -15.08
C PRO A 161 -23.62 -5.88 -15.95
N PHE A 162 -22.37 -5.85 -16.41
CA PHE A 162 -21.81 -6.80 -17.37
C PHE A 162 -20.93 -7.86 -16.68
N VAL A 163 -19.93 -7.44 -15.90
CA VAL A 163 -19.02 -8.36 -15.20
C VAL A 163 -19.69 -8.92 -13.95
N HIS A 164 -20.45 -8.10 -13.23
CA HIS A 164 -21.18 -8.49 -12.01
C HIS A 164 -22.65 -8.84 -12.30
N TYR A 165 -22.94 -9.39 -13.49
CA TYR A 165 -24.30 -9.63 -13.98
C TYR A 165 -25.16 -10.50 -13.04
N ASN A 166 -24.55 -11.40 -12.28
CA ASN A 166 -25.20 -12.32 -11.34
C ASN A 166 -24.92 -11.99 -9.86
N THR A 167 -24.29 -10.85 -9.57
CA THR A 167 -23.96 -10.42 -8.20
C THR A 167 -24.52 -9.01 -7.95
N ILE A 168 -23.66 -7.99 -7.97
CA ILE A 168 -24.03 -6.61 -7.62
C ILE A 168 -24.56 -5.78 -8.78
N GLY A 169 -24.39 -6.24 -10.03
CA GLY A 169 -24.76 -5.50 -11.23
C GLY A 169 -26.17 -5.74 -11.77
N ALA A 170 -26.91 -6.70 -11.20
CA ALA A 170 -28.27 -7.06 -11.61
C ALA A 170 -28.47 -7.43 -13.10
N GLY A 171 -27.41 -7.56 -13.90
CA GLY A 171 -27.39 -8.19 -15.22
C GLY A 171 -28.11 -7.40 -16.31
N ASN A 172 -27.48 -6.34 -16.82
CA ASN A 172 -28.01 -5.46 -17.87
C ASN A 172 -29.46 -4.96 -17.63
N LYS A 173 -29.87 -4.85 -16.35
CA LYS A 173 -31.21 -4.36 -15.93
C LYS A 173 -31.17 -2.92 -15.42
N THR A 174 -30.02 -2.26 -15.51
CA THR A 174 -29.79 -0.93 -14.96
C THR A 174 -29.10 -0.05 -16.00
N VAL A 175 -29.58 1.19 -16.13
CA VAL A 175 -28.86 2.26 -16.80
C VAL A 175 -27.90 2.89 -15.80
N VAL A 176 -26.65 3.09 -16.23
CA VAL A 176 -25.60 3.74 -15.43
C VAL A 176 -25.58 5.22 -15.78
N ASN A 177 -25.96 6.09 -14.84
CA ASN A 177 -25.82 7.55 -15.03
C ASN A 177 -24.51 8.06 -14.41
N GLY A 178 -23.81 8.91 -15.16
CA GLY A 178 -22.51 9.42 -14.75
C GLY A 178 -21.44 8.32 -14.67
N PRO A 179 -20.30 8.62 -14.04
CA PRO A 179 -20.30 9.10 -12.67
C PRO A 179 -20.10 10.62 -12.50
N VAL A 180 -20.46 11.13 -11.33
CA VAL A 180 -19.97 12.44 -10.87
C VAL A 180 -18.63 12.22 -10.20
N ALA A 181 -17.60 12.94 -10.64
CA ALA A 181 -16.27 12.89 -10.03
C ALA A 181 -15.85 14.26 -9.49
N ARG A 182 -15.16 14.26 -8.35
CA ARG A 182 -14.52 15.44 -7.74
C ARG A 182 -13.11 15.08 -7.30
N LEU A 183 -12.14 15.92 -7.64
CA LEU A 183 -10.76 15.80 -7.22
C LEU A 183 -10.43 16.96 -6.29
N ASP A 184 -10.17 16.65 -5.03
CA ASP A 184 -9.76 17.61 -4.00
C ASP A 184 -8.34 17.25 -3.53
N GLY A 185 -7.34 17.99 -4.02
CA GLY A 185 -5.93 17.67 -3.76
C GLY A 185 -5.56 16.29 -4.33
N ASN A 186 -5.24 15.34 -3.45
CA ASN A 186 -4.88 13.95 -3.79
C ASN A 186 -6.03 12.95 -3.55
N ILE A 187 -7.26 13.42 -3.36
CA ILE A 187 -8.42 12.58 -3.10
C ILE A 187 -9.42 12.72 -4.25
N LEU A 188 -9.63 11.64 -4.98
CA LEU A 188 -10.68 11.51 -6.00
C LEU A 188 -11.91 10.85 -5.37
N ARG A 189 -13.05 11.53 -5.44
CA ARG A 189 -14.35 10.98 -5.04
C ARG A 189 -15.23 10.77 -6.26
N ILE A 190 -15.90 9.63 -6.31
CA ILE A 190 -16.78 9.23 -7.40
C ILE A 190 -18.12 8.80 -6.83
N TRP A 191 -19.19 9.44 -7.31
CA TRP A 191 -20.57 9.05 -7.03
C TRP A 191 -21.20 8.45 -8.28
N VAL A 192 -21.89 7.35 -8.07
CA VAL A 192 -22.55 6.57 -9.11
C VAL A 192 -24.04 6.74 -8.94
N ASP A 193 -24.79 6.85 -10.03
CA ASP A 193 -26.26 6.88 -9.97
C ASP A 193 -26.88 5.87 -10.95
N ASN A 194 -26.87 4.60 -10.55
CA ASN A 194 -27.48 3.52 -11.32
C ASN A 194 -28.97 3.45 -11.03
N GLU A 195 -29.79 3.38 -12.07
CA GLU A 195 -31.24 3.24 -11.98
C GLU A 195 -31.73 2.09 -12.84
N LYS A 196 -32.92 1.56 -12.53
CA LYS A 196 -33.50 0.45 -13.29
C LYS A 196 -33.75 0.87 -14.74
N ASP A 197 -33.35 0.02 -15.67
CA ASP A 197 -33.60 0.20 -17.09
C ASP A 197 -35.08 -0.07 -17.40
N HIS A 198 -35.72 0.93 -17.99
CA HIS A 198 -37.07 0.93 -18.51
C HIS A 198 -37.13 1.52 -19.93
N GLY A 199 -35.98 1.54 -20.64
CA GLY A 199 -35.83 2.06 -22.00
C GLY A 199 -35.42 3.54 -22.08
N GLN A 200 -34.96 4.13 -20.98
CA GLN A 200 -34.53 5.53 -20.91
C GLN A 200 -33.09 5.73 -21.44
N ILE A 201 -32.77 6.97 -21.78
CA ILE A 201 -31.41 7.37 -22.17
C ILE A 201 -30.65 7.82 -20.91
N PRO A 202 -29.34 7.51 -20.76
CA PRO A 202 -28.54 8.01 -19.66
C PRO A 202 -28.54 9.54 -19.58
N ARG A 203 -28.53 10.07 -18.36
CA ARG A 203 -28.44 11.52 -18.11
C ARG A 203 -27.13 12.09 -18.68
N ARG A 204 -27.19 13.31 -19.18
CA ARG A 204 -26.02 14.06 -19.65
C ARG A 204 -25.19 14.57 -18.47
N PRO A 205 -23.89 14.87 -18.66
CA PRO A 205 -23.03 15.38 -17.59
C PRO A 205 -23.56 16.64 -16.87
N ASP A 206 -24.25 17.54 -17.58
CA ASP A 206 -24.85 18.77 -17.05
C ASP A 206 -26.11 18.52 -16.22
N GLU A 207 -26.72 17.35 -16.35
CA GLU A 207 -27.90 16.92 -15.59
C GLU A 207 -27.51 16.16 -14.30
N MET A 208 -26.23 15.83 -14.13
CA MET A 208 -25.73 15.06 -13.00
C MET A 208 -25.43 15.93 -11.78
N GLN A 209 -25.84 15.46 -10.60
CA GLN A 209 -25.56 16.09 -9.32
C GLN A 209 -24.92 15.09 -8.35
N VAL A 210 -24.15 15.59 -7.38
CA VAL A 210 -23.67 14.74 -6.29
C VAL A 210 -24.90 14.28 -5.50
N PRO A 211 -25.16 12.97 -5.39
CA PRO A 211 -26.35 12.49 -4.70
C PRO A 211 -26.24 12.74 -3.20
N GLU A 212 -27.36 13.02 -2.54
CA GLU A 212 -27.46 13.18 -1.08
C GLU A 212 -27.38 11.81 -0.37
N ARG A 213 -26.25 11.11 -0.52
CA ARG A 213 -25.98 9.84 0.15
C ARG A 213 -24.49 9.68 0.45
N ASP A 214 -24.18 8.94 1.51
CA ASP A 214 -22.80 8.65 1.92
C ASP A 214 -22.07 7.69 0.97
N ALA A 215 -22.83 6.94 0.17
CA ALA A 215 -22.27 5.91 -0.70
C ALA A 215 -21.46 6.53 -1.84
N GLN A 216 -20.16 6.26 -1.84
CA GLN A 216 -19.21 6.81 -2.81
C GLN A 216 -17.94 5.96 -2.88
N LEU A 217 -17.24 6.03 -4.02
CA LEU A 217 -15.87 5.57 -4.12
C LEU A 217 -14.93 6.72 -3.76
N THR A 218 -13.89 6.41 -2.99
CA THR A 218 -12.82 7.33 -2.62
C THR A 218 -11.49 6.71 -3.02
N PHE A 219 -10.70 7.43 -3.80
CA PHE A 219 -9.33 7.04 -4.13
C PHE A 219 -8.37 8.10 -3.61
N VAL A 220 -7.45 7.66 -2.75
CA VAL A 220 -6.36 8.49 -2.25
C VAL A 220 -5.11 8.07 -3.00
N PHE A 221 -4.57 8.99 -3.79
CA PHE A 221 -3.36 8.72 -4.55
C PHE A 221 -2.19 8.37 -3.60
N PRO A 222 -1.29 7.46 -4.00
CA PRO A 222 -1.23 6.82 -5.31
C PRO A 222 -1.87 5.43 -5.40
N ASN A 223 -2.26 4.80 -4.28
CA ASN A 223 -2.67 3.39 -4.32
C ASN A 223 -3.69 2.96 -3.25
N LEU A 224 -4.44 3.89 -2.68
CA LEU A 224 -5.44 3.60 -1.65
C LEU A 224 -6.85 3.85 -2.20
N TRP A 225 -7.76 2.91 -1.96
CA TRP A 225 -9.15 3.00 -2.42
C TRP A 225 -10.12 2.53 -1.34
N GLN A 226 -11.28 3.15 -1.31
CA GLN A 226 -12.38 2.74 -0.46
C GLN A 226 -13.70 2.86 -1.21
N ASN A 227 -14.51 1.82 -1.12
CA ASN A 227 -15.94 1.88 -1.40
C ASN A 227 -16.67 2.07 -0.08
N ASN A 228 -17.22 3.27 0.13
CA ASN A 228 -18.09 3.55 1.26
C ASN A 228 -19.51 3.11 0.87
N LEU A 229 -20.08 2.15 1.60
CA LEU A 229 -21.43 1.63 1.35
C LEU A 229 -22.47 2.25 2.30
N GLY A 230 -22.04 3.16 3.19
CA GLY A 230 -22.88 3.81 4.20
C GLY A 230 -22.22 3.78 5.59
N PRO A 231 -22.96 4.10 6.66
CA PRO A 231 -22.39 4.30 7.99
C PRO A 231 -21.80 3.04 8.63
N ASN A 232 -22.26 1.85 8.21
CA ASN A 232 -21.95 0.57 8.87
C ASN A 232 -21.02 -0.34 8.07
N ALA A 233 -20.74 -0.02 6.81
CA ALA A 233 -20.00 -0.91 5.91
C ALA A 233 -19.14 -0.13 4.93
N ARG A 234 -17.88 -0.54 4.83
CA ARG A 234 -16.92 -0.02 3.86
C ARG A 234 -15.96 -1.12 3.44
N ILE A 235 -15.50 -1.07 2.19
CA ILE A 235 -14.46 -1.95 1.67
C ILE A 235 -13.25 -1.07 1.36
N THR A 236 -12.09 -1.42 1.88
CA THR A 236 -10.85 -0.68 1.66
C THR A 236 -9.82 -1.59 1.01
N ALA A 237 -9.09 -1.06 0.01
CA ALA A 237 -8.04 -1.77 -0.70
C ALA A 237 -6.80 -0.88 -0.84
N ALA A 238 -5.62 -1.52 -0.73
CA ALA A 238 -4.36 -0.94 -1.15
C ALA A 238 -3.86 -1.71 -2.38
N PHE A 239 -3.64 -1.02 -3.50
CA PHE A 239 -3.11 -1.62 -4.73
C PHE A 239 -1.58 -1.64 -4.67
N VAL A 240 -1.05 -2.69 -4.08
CA VAL A 240 0.38 -2.82 -3.82
C VAL A 240 1.12 -3.24 -5.09
N CYS A 241 2.04 -2.40 -5.56
CA CYS A 241 2.91 -2.73 -6.70
C CYS A 241 3.93 -3.79 -6.27
N VAL A 242 4.02 -4.90 -7.01
CA VAL A 242 4.97 -5.99 -6.75
C VAL A 242 6.23 -5.81 -7.60
N ASP A 243 6.04 -5.70 -8.91
CA ASP A 243 7.07 -5.50 -9.93
C ASP A 243 7.06 -4.05 -10.47
N GLU A 244 7.74 -3.82 -11.60
CA GLU A 244 7.93 -2.50 -12.25
C GLU A 244 6.66 -1.96 -12.90
#